data_AF-A0A918YSS8-F1
#
_entry.id   AF-A0A918YSS8-F1
#
_cell.length_a   1.000
_cell.length_b   1.000
_cell.length_c   1.000
_cell.angle_alpha   90.00
_cell.angle_beta   90.00
_cell.angle_gamma   90.00
#
_symmetry.space_group_name_H-M   'P 1'
#
loop_
_entity.id
_entity.type
_entity.pdbx_description
1 polymer ?
#
loop_
_entity_poly.entity_id
_entity_poly.type
_entity_poly.pdbx_seq_one_letter_code
_entity_poly.pdbx_strand_id
1 'polypeptide(L)'
;MPPNSTRPAATEAINTATPSLHARSAIDWTLSHLALSDRILAAAAREVLTGLPVTIDNRRAMDNTAIASLVASTTHTQRVDLVRRNATDLSTVIKAIPDHAATTLVQLRLVGRDGQPVPDQQLSWSDLIRLRATEHLPGHAARLRALATE
;
A
#
# COMPACT_ATOMS: atom_id res chain seq x y z
N MET A 1 -47.37 31.48 -22.11
CA MET A 1 -46.64 30.22 -21.86
C MET A 1 -45.18 30.40 -22.28
N PRO A 2 -44.23 30.46 -21.33
CA PRO A 2 -42.83 30.14 -21.60
C PRO A 2 -42.36 28.98 -20.69
N PRO A 3 -41.16 28.41 -20.89
CA PRO A 3 -40.49 28.09 -22.14
C PRO A 3 -40.21 26.57 -22.28
N ASN A 4 -39.89 26.18 -23.51
CA ASN A 4 -39.41 24.86 -23.90
C ASN A 4 -38.02 24.64 -23.25
N SER A 5 -37.97 23.91 -22.13
CA SER A 5 -36.72 23.51 -21.48
C SER A 5 -36.05 22.39 -22.27
N THR A 6 -35.14 22.76 -23.17
CA THR A 6 -34.09 21.85 -23.63
C THR A 6 -33.22 21.48 -22.43
N ARG A 7 -33.51 20.30 -21.90
CA ARG A 7 -32.71 19.53 -20.94
C ARG A 7 -31.22 19.59 -21.33
N PRO A 8 -30.30 20.02 -20.44
CA PRO A 8 -28.89 20.04 -20.79
C PRO A 8 -28.40 18.60 -20.99
N ALA A 9 -27.72 18.37 -22.12
CA ALA A 9 -26.97 17.17 -22.45
C ALA A 9 -25.74 17.00 -21.54
N ALA A 10 -25.97 16.87 -20.24
CA ALA A 10 -24.95 16.66 -19.22
C ALA A 10 -24.90 15.17 -18.82
N THR A 11 -24.89 14.27 -19.79
CA THR A 11 -24.83 12.82 -19.52
C THR A 11 -23.98 12.05 -20.54
N GLU A 12 -22.98 12.71 -21.14
CA GLU A 12 -21.96 12.06 -21.95
C GLU A 12 -20.62 12.75 -21.73
N ALA A 13 -19.87 12.27 -20.74
CA ALA A 13 -18.41 12.27 -20.67
C ALA A 13 -17.95 11.77 -19.29
N ILE A 14 -18.44 10.61 -18.85
CA ILE A 14 -17.69 9.84 -17.86
C ILE A 14 -16.74 9.00 -18.71
N ASN A 15 -15.47 9.39 -18.75
CA ASN A 15 -14.41 8.61 -19.38
C ASN A 15 -14.44 7.18 -18.81
N THR A 16 -14.99 6.26 -19.61
CA THR A 16 -14.92 4.80 -19.46
C THR A 16 -13.59 4.27 -19.99
N ALA A 17 -12.54 5.08 -19.93
CA ALA A 17 -11.23 4.70 -20.44
C ALA A 17 -10.71 3.54 -19.58
N THR A 18 -10.67 2.36 -20.18
CA THR A 18 -9.99 1.21 -19.58
C THR A 18 -8.50 1.57 -19.54
N PRO A 19 -7.83 1.50 -18.37
CA PRO A 19 -6.45 1.95 -18.25
C PRO A 19 -5.54 1.26 -19.25
N SER A 20 -4.49 1.94 -19.73
CA SER A 20 -3.51 1.35 -20.64
C SER A 20 -2.92 0.03 -20.09
N LEU A 21 -2.37 -0.85 -20.95
CA LEU A 21 -1.74 -2.10 -20.47
C LEU A 21 -0.62 -1.81 -19.45
N HIS A 22 0.18 -0.79 -19.74
CA HIS A 22 1.23 -0.29 -18.85
C HIS A 22 0.65 0.19 -17.51
N ALA A 23 -0.42 0.99 -17.56
CA ALA A 23 -1.11 1.47 -16.36
C ALA A 23 -1.68 0.32 -15.52
N ARG A 24 -2.31 -0.69 -16.15
CA ARG A 24 -2.80 -1.89 -15.47
C ARG A 24 -1.67 -2.64 -14.76
N SER A 25 -0.56 -2.90 -15.44
CA SER A 25 0.61 -3.54 -14.83
C SER A 25 1.17 -2.74 -13.65
N ALA A 26 1.21 -1.41 -13.75
CA ALA A 26 1.67 -0.55 -12.68
C ALA A 26 0.72 -0.51 -11.47
N ILE A 27 -0.60 -0.52 -11.70
CA ILE A 27 -1.63 -0.63 -10.66
C ILE A 27 -1.46 -1.97 -9.93
N ASP A 28 -1.36 -3.04 -10.69
CA ASP A 28 -1.23 -4.41 -10.20
C ASP A 28 0.03 -4.61 -9.35
N TRP A 29 1.15 -4.05 -9.79
CA TRP A 29 2.39 -4.00 -9.02
C TRP A 29 2.18 -3.24 -7.70
N THR A 30 1.54 -2.07 -7.75
CA THR A 30 1.34 -1.20 -6.58
C THR A 30 0.44 -1.86 -5.53
N LEU A 31 -0.66 -2.49 -5.95
CA LEU A 31 -1.54 -3.24 -5.05
C LEU A 31 -0.82 -4.42 -4.40
N SER A 32 -0.05 -5.16 -5.18
CA SER A 32 0.73 -6.31 -4.70
C SER A 32 1.80 -5.89 -3.69
N HIS A 33 2.53 -4.82 -3.98
CA HIS A 33 3.50 -4.21 -3.09
C HIS A 33 2.87 -3.79 -1.75
N LEU A 34 1.73 -3.09 -1.79
CA LEU A 34 1.01 -2.67 -0.57
C LEU A 34 0.57 -3.88 0.26
N ALA A 35 -0.03 -4.89 -0.38
CA ALA A 35 -0.48 -6.10 0.31
C ALA A 35 0.67 -6.84 1.00
N LEU A 36 1.84 -6.94 0.36
CA LEU A 36 3.03 -7.57 0.94
C LEU A 36 3.62 -6.72 2.08
N SER A 37 3.68 -5.39 1.90
CA SER A 37 4.17 -4.47 2.92
C SER A 37 3.34 -4.53 4.19
N ASP A 38 2.01 -4.57 4.08
CA ASP A 38 1.12 -4.68 5.24
C ASP A 38 1.33 -5.98 6.01
N ARG A 39 1.61 -7.10 5.33
CA ARG A 39 1.91 -8.37 5.99
C ARG A 39 3.22 -8.33 6.76
N ILE A 40 4.25 -7.72 6.17
CA ILE A 40 5.56 -7.54 6.82
C ILE A 40 5.39 -6.69 8.08
N LEU A 41 4.68 -5.57 7.98
CA LEU A 41 4.43 -4.70 9.11
C LEU A 41 3.54 -5.35 10.17
N ALA A 42 2.54 -6.14 9.80
CA ALA A 42 1.70 -6.83 10.77
C ALA A 42 2.49 -7.89 11.56
N ALA A 43 3.47 -8.54 10.92
CA ALA A 43 4.40 -9.44 11.60
C ALA A 43 5.31 -8.67 12.57
N ALA A 44 5.93 -7.58 12.11
CA ALA A 44 6.77 -6.71 12.93
C ALA A 44 6.00 -6.12 14.13
N ALA A 45 4.75 -5.71 13.93
CA ALA A 45 3.87 -5.22 14.99
C ALA A 45 3.66 -6.26 16.11
N ARG A 46 3.55 -7.54 15.74
CA ARG A 46 3.43 -8.64 16.72
C ARG A 46 4.73 -8.85 17.48
N GLU A 47 5.89 -8.69 16.85
CA GLU A 47 7.19 -8.77 17.53
C GLU A 47 7.41 -7.58 18.50
N VAL A 48 6.94 -6.38 18.12
CA VAL A 48 6.91 -5.21 19.02
C VAL A 48 6.07 -5.51 20.26
N LEU A 49 4.91 -6.15 20.11
CA LEU A 49 4.06 -6.55 21.25
C LEU A 49 4.75 -7.51 22.22
N THR A 50 5.65 -8.37 21.72
CA THR A 50 6.38 -9.32 22.56
C THR A 50 7.69 -8.75 23.10
N GLY A 51 8.02 -7.48 22.82
CA GLY A 51 9.24 -6.82 23.27
C GLY A 51 10.52 -7.38 22.65
N LEU A 52 10.41 -8.09 21.52
CA LEU A 52 11.56 -8.66 20.83
C LEU A 52 12.24 -7.60 19.95
N PRO A 53 13.56 -7.71 19.69
CA PRO A 53 14.21 -6.91 18.67
C PRO A 53 13.55 -7.15 17.31
N VAL A 54 13.11 -6.07 16.65
CA VAL A 54 12.36 -6.15 15.39
C VAL A 54 13.23 -5.66 14.24
N THR A 55 13.32 -6.46 13.18
CA THR A 55 13.90 -6.05 11.90
C THR A 55 12.83 -6.12 10.82
N ILE A 56 12.61 -4.99 10.15
CA ILE A 56 11.67 -4.85 9.04
C ILE A 56 12.45 -4.90 7.74
N ASP A 57 12.21 -5.96 6.98
CA ASP A 57 12.84 -6.22 5.69
C ASP A 57 11.78 -6.14 4.58
N ASN A 58 11.88 -5.14 3.71
CA ASN A 58 10.91 -4.92 2.64
C ASN A 58 11.23 -5.68 1.34
N ARG A 59 12.33 -6.47 1.28
CA ARG A 59 12.80 -7.09 0.03
C ARG A 59 11.71 -7.86 -0.69
N ARG A 60 10.92 -8.66 0.04
CA ARG A 60 9.81 -9.42 -0.57
C ARG A 60 8.73 -8.52 -1.16
N ALA A 61 8.49 -7.34 -0.58
CA ALA A 61 7.52 -6.38 -1.11
C ALA A 61 8.06 -5.52 -2.26
N MET A 62 9.35 -5.65 -2.60
CA MET A 62 10.01 -5.00 -3.73
C MET A 62 10.44 -6.00 -4.81
N ASP A 63 10.53 -7.29 -4.48
CA ASP A 63 10.97 -8.34 -5.38
C ASP A 63 9.99 -8.56 -6.54
N ASN A 64 10.49 -8.42 -7.77
CA ASN A 64 9.70 -8.58 -8.98
C ASN A 64 9.13 -10.00 -9.12
N THR A 65 9.85 -11.03 -8.64
CA THR A 65 9.38 -12.42 -8.73
C THR A 65 8.21 -12.66 -7.78
N ALA A 66 8.30 -12.20 -6.54
CA ALA A 66 7.24 -12.30 -5.55
C ALA A 66 6.00 -11.50 -5.98
N ILE A 67 6.18 -10.30 -6.50
CA ILE A 67 5.09 -9.47 -7.02
C ILE A 67 4.46 -10.13 -8.24
N ALA A 68 5.24 -10.58 -9.22
CA ALA A 68 4.74 -11.27 -10.41
C ALA A 68 3.95 -12.54 -10.04
N SER A 69 4.44 -13.31 -9.06
CA SER A 69 3.75 -14.50 -8.56
C SER A 69 2.40 -14.15 -7.90
N LEU A 70 2.35 -13.07 -7.13
CA LEU A 70 1.09 -12.60 -6.54
C LEU A 70 0.12 -12.12 -7.64
N VAL A 71 0.61 -11.33 -8.60
CA VAL A 71 -0.16 -10.87 -9.77
C VAL A 71 -0.71 -12.03 -10.59
N ALA A 72 0.09 -13.06 -10.86
CA ALA A 72 -0.33 -14.21 -11.65
C ALA A 72 -1.35 -15.10 -10.92
N SER A 73 -1.30 -15.15 -9.59
CA SER A 73 -2.17 -16.00 -8.76
C SER A 73 -3.48 -15.32 -8.32
N THR A 74 -3.71 -14.07 -8.70
CA THR A 74 -4.86 -13.30 -8.22
C THR A 74 -5.47 -12.43 -9.31
N THR A 75 -6.79 -12.27 -9.29
CA THR A 75 -7.48 -11.25 -10.08
C THR A 75 -7.24 -9.86 -9.49
N HIS A 76 -7.58 -8.82 -10.25
CA HIS A 76 -7.56 -7.44 -9.73
C HIS A 76 -8.41 -7.29 -8.46
N THR A 77 -9.66 -7.76 -8.46
CA THR A 77 -10.55 -7.71 -7.29
C THR A 77 -9.95 -8.45 -6.10
N GLN A 78 -9.39 -9.64 -6.32
CA GLN A 78 -8.73 -10.40 -5.24
C GLN A 78 -7.53 -9.65 -4.65
N ARG A 79 -6.76 -8.90 -5.45
CA ARG A 79 -5.66 -8.05 -4.95
C ARG A 79 -6.16 -6.88 -4.13
N VAL A 80 -7.22 -6.21 -4.59
CA VAL A 80 -7.87 -5.14 -3.81
C VAL A 80 -8.34 -5.68 -2.46
N ASP A 81 -8.96 -6.87 -2.44
CA ASP A 81 -9.40 -7.50 -1.21
C ASP A 81 -8.24 -7.93 -0.32
N LEU A 82 -7.12 -8.38 -0.89
CA LEU A 82 -5.90 -8.67 -0.13
C LEU A 82 -5.34 -7.41 0.53
N VAL A 83 -5.26 -6.28 -0.17
CA VAL A 83 -4.83 -5.00 0.42
C VAL A 83 -5.74 -4.64 1.59
N ARG A 84 -7.06 -4.70 1.41
CA ARG A 84 -8.04 -4.36 2.46
C ARG A 84 -7.91 -5.26 3.68
N ARG A 85 -7.82 -6.57 3.49
CA ARG A 85 -7.66 -7.54 4.59
C ARG A 85 -6.36 -7.31 5.34
N ASN A 86 -5.23 -7.22 4.64
CA ASN A 86 -3.94 -7.06 5.29
C ASN A 86 -3.82 -5.70 6.01
N ALA A 87 -4.39 -4.63 5.45
CA ALA A 87 -4.47 -3.33 6.11
C ALA A 87 -5.34 -3.37 7.38
N THR A 88 -6.44 -4.14 7.35
CA THR A 88 -7.29 -4.37 8.53
C THR A 88 -6.55 -5.15 9.61
N ASP A 89 -5.83 -6.21 9.23
CA ASP A 89 -5.02 -7.00 10.15
C ASP A 89 -3.92 -6.14 10.79
N LEU A 90 -3.18 -5.38 9.97
CA LEU A 90 -2.16 -4.46 10.46
C LEU A 90 -2.76 -3.42 11.43
N SER A 91 -3.88 -2.80 11.05
CA SER A 91 -4.56 -1.80 11.90
C SER A 91 -5.02 -2.41 13.22
N THR A 92 -5.48 -3.66 13.22
CA THR A 92 -5.90 -4.38 14.42
C THR A 92 -4.73 -4.59 15.37
N VAL A 93 -3.58 -5.04 14.86
CA VAL A 93 -2.39 -5.24 15.70
C VAL A 93 -1.83 -3.90 16.19
N ILE A 94 -1.79 -2.86 15.35
CA ILE A 94 -1.34 -1.51 15.76
C ILE A 94 -2.17 -1.00 16.95
N LYS A 95 -3.49 -1.15 16.90
CA LYS A 95 -4.39 -0.71 17.98
C LYS A 95 -4.18 -1.46 19.31
N ALA A 96 -3.58 -2.64 19.26
CA ALA A 96 -3.25 -3.42 20.46
C ALA A 96 -1.89 -3.05 21.07
N ILE A 97 -1.06 -2.26 20.37
CA ILE A 97 0.26 -1.85 20.87
C ILE A 97 0.09 -0.80 21.96
N PRO A 98 0.57 -1.07 23.19
CA PRO A 98 0.53 -0.09 24.27
C PRO A 98 1.55 1.04 24.02
N ASP A 99 1.28 2.23 24.57
CA ASP A 99 2.09 3.44 24.32
C ASP A 99 3.59 3.23 24.59
N HIS A 100 3.95 2.51 25.66
CA HIS A 100 5.35 2.23 25.98
C HIS A 100 6.04 1.33 24.93
N ALA A 101 5.30 0.46 24.24
CA ALA A 101 5.85 -0.36 23.18
C ALA A 101 5.92 0.41 21.85
N ALA A 102 5.15 1.49 21.68
CA ALA A 102 5.20 2.33 20.49
C ALA A 102 6.55 3.05 20.31
N THR A 103 7.32 3.24 21.39
CA THR A 103 8.68 3.79 21.34
C THR A 103 9.76 2.76 21.01
N THR A 104 9.39 1.48 20.82
CA THR A 104 10.33 0.41 20.43
C THR A 104 11.07 0.79 19.15
N LEU A 105 12.39 0.77 19.19
CA LEU A 105 13.22 1.00 18.02
C LEU A 105 13.22 -0.23 17.13
N VAL A 106 12.87 -0.05 15.86
CA VAL A 106 12.86 -1.08 14.84
C VAL A 106 13.99 -0.83 13.84
N GLN A 107 14.73 -1.89 13.51
CA GLN A 107 15.75 -1.85 12.48
C GLN A 107 15.08 -1.96 11.11
N LEU A 108 15.45 -1.09 10.17
CA LEU A 108 14.95 -1.09 8.81
C LEU A 108 16.04 -1.58 7.87
N ARG A 109 15.72 -2.62 7.10
CA ARG A 109 16.52 -3.13 5.97
C ARG A 109 15.70 -2.96 4.70
N LEU A 110 15.91 -1.83 4.04
CA LEU A 110 15.07 -1.43 2.91
C LEU A 110 15.82 -1.59 1.60
N VAL A 111 15.12 -2.03 0.58
CA VAL A 111 15.53 -1.93 -0.82
C VAL A 111 14.57 -1.00 -1.56
N GLY A 112 15.11 -0.25 -2.50
CA GLY A 112 14.37 0.59 -3.43
C GLY A 112 13.71 -0.23 -4.54
N ARG A 113 12.92 0.45 -5.36
CA ARG A 113 12.23 -0.16 -6.50
C ARG A 113 13.18 -0.66 -7.60
N ASP A 114 14.34 -0.04 -7.71
CA ASP A 114 15.46 -0.47 -8.55
C ASP A 114 16.22 -1.68 -7.98
N GLY A 115 15.79 -2.19 -6.81
CA GLY A 115 16.43 -3.29 -6.10
C GLY A 115 17.68 -2.89 -5.32
N GLN A 116 18.06 -1.61 -5.33
CA GLN A 116 19.24 -1.15 -4.60
C GLN A 116 18.95 -1.04 -3.11
N PRO A 117 19.89 -1.47 -2.24
CA PRO A 117 19.74 -1.28 -0.81
C PRO A 117 19.75 0.21 -0.45
N VAL A 118 18.85 0.58 0.45
CA VAL A 118 18.87 1.87 1.14
C VAL A 118 19.73 1.69 2.39
N PRO A 119 20.51 2.70 2.82
CA PRO A 119 21.27 2.62 4.07
C PRO A 119 20.39 2.18 5.23
N ASP A 120 20.92 1.29 6.06
CA ASP A 120 20.25 0.79 7.26
C ASP A 120 19.86 1.97 8.16
N GLN A 121 18.62 1.93 8.64
CA GLN A 121 18.03 2.99 9.47
C GLN A 121 17.33 2.39 10.67
N GLN A 122 17.21 3.17 11.74
CA GLN A 122 16.44 2.80 12.90
C GLN A 122 15.43 3.91 13.20
N LEU A 123 14.18 3.53 13.46
CA LEU A 123 13.11 4.45 13.83
C LEU A 123 12.31 3.85 14.99
N SER A 124 11.61 4.68 15.77
CA SER A 124 10.60 4.13 16.66
C SER A 124 9.45 3.54 15.84
N TRP A 125 8.78 2.52 16.39
CA TRP A 125 7.57 1.95 15.78
C TRP A 125 6.54 3.04 15.47
N SER A 126 6.33 3.97 16.42
CA SER A 126 5.40 5.09 16.25
C SER A 126 5.77 6.02 15.08
N ASP A 127 7.06 6.31 14.90
CA ASP A 127 7.54 7.15 13.81
C ASP A 127 7.39 6.44 12.46
N LEU A 128 7.65 5.13 12.41
CA LEU A 128 7.46 4.32 11.21
C LEU A 128 5.98 4.28 10.80
N ILE A 129 5.06 4.04 11.74
CA ILE A 129 3.62 4.02 11.44
C ILE A 129 3.14 5.40 11.01
N ARG A 130 3.65 6.47 11.63
CA ARG A 130 3.36 7.85 11.19
C ARG A 130 3.82 8.08 9.76
N LEU A 131 5.09 7.81 9.44
CA LEU A 131 5.64 7.94 8.08
C LEU A 131 4.84 7.13 7.06
N ARG A 132 4.42 5.91 7.44
CA ARG A 132 3.55 5.09 6.60
C ARG A 132 2.22 5.78 6.30
N ALA A 133 1.59 6.36 7.32
CA ALA A 133 0.26 6.97 7.21
C ALA A 133 0.28 8.33 6.51
N THR A 134 1.32 9.13 6.73
CA THR A 134 1.39 10.52 6.25
C THR A 134 2.09 10.67 4.90
N GLU A 135 2.96 9.72 4.53
CA GLU A 135 3.77 9.83 3.31
C GLU A 135 3.56 8.62 2.38
N HIS A 136 3.82 7.41 2.89
CA HIS A 136 3.83 6.22 2.04
C HIS A 136 2.45 5.90 1.43
N LEU A 137 1.40 5.86 2.26
CA LEU A 137 0.03 5.59 1.78
C LEU A 137 -0.49 6.71 0.86
N PRO A 138 -0.38 8.00 1.21
CA PRO A 138 -0.78 9.08 0.31
C PRO A 138 -0.05 9.06 -1.04
N GLY A 139 1.27 8.77 -1.04
CA GLY A 139 2.05 8.64 -2.28
C GLY A 139 1.51 7.55 -3.20
N HIS A 140 1.22 6.35 -2.67
CA HIS A 140 0.61 5.27 -3.46
C HIS A 140 -0.81 5.58 -3.91
N ALA A 141 -1.62 6.22 -3.06
CA ALA A 141 -2.97 6.62 -3.42
C ALA A 141 -2.98 7.64 -4.57
N ALA A 142 -2.07 8.62 -4.55
CA ALA A 142 -1.89 9.58 -5.64
C ALA A 142 -1.46 8.88 -6.93
N ARG A 143 -0.47 7.98 -6.85
CA ARG A 143 -0.01 7.17 -7.98
C ARG A 143 -1.14 6.35 -8.60
N LEU A 144 -1.94 5.65 -7.78
CA LEU A 144 -3.05 4.82 -8.26
C LEU A 144 -4.12 5.67 -8.96
N ARG A 145 -4.44 6.86 -8.43
CA ARG A 145 -5.37 7.79 -9.10
C ARG A 145 -4.86 8.23 -10.47
N ALA A 146 -3.58 8.59 -10.56
CA ALA A 146 -2.98 9.02 -11.82
C ALA A 146 -3.00 7.91 -12.89
N LEU A 147 -2.65 6.68 -12.50
CA LEU A 147 -2.68 5.52 -13.41
C LEU A 147 -4.10 5.12 -13.83
N ALA A 148 -5.11 5.36 -12.99
CA ALA A 148 -6.51 5.07 -13.34
C ALA A 148 -7.07 6.06 -14.38
N THR A 149 -6.40 7.19 -14.59
CA THR A 149 -6.76 8.22 -15.58
C THR A 149 -5.87 8.21 -16.83
N GLU A 150 -4.89 7.30 -16.90
CA GLU A 150 -3.97 7.08 -18.03
C GLU A 150 -4.53 6.05 -19.03
#